data_AF-A0A3D5UL10-F1
#
_entry.id   AF-A0A3D5UL10-F1
#
_cell.length_a   1.000
_cell.length_b   1.000
_cell.length_c   1.000
_cell.angle_alpha   90.00
_cell.angle_beta   90.00
_cell.angle_gamma   90.00
#
_symmetry.space_group_name_H-M   'P 1'
#
loop_
_entity.id
_entity.type
_entity.pdbx_description
1 polymer ?
#
loop_
_entity_poly.entity_id
_entity_poly.type
_entity_poly.pdbx_seq_one_letter_code
_entity_poly.pdbx_strand_id
1 'polypeptide(L)'
;MYVAGHTYGEILRTLKDHGYKTKIRRDFGKNSLYEILKNEKYTGVYIFNKSASKNIRGTFNRHTYKDEKDIIRVEDGIPAIVDNELFMEVRKRMEVKMRSRASYKAKNTYMLTGLVICAECGGLMTGETRRYRKKEYGYYVCNNQKRNNSCSCKPVSKDKLEETVVQNISEKIFNKRNVRSICTRIHESYKRSGISSEMNSYEQEIRGYNTKIANLYRAIENGLNPEETTKRINMLTKQKNVLEFKLIELNSIPEPRNKTVDELVEEFSSRADLRSLSKNGQKKIIQQIVEKIFLYDSKKIRLIINPNGPNADFWDTNGGEGGI
;
A
#
# COMPACT_ATOMS: atom_id res chain seq x y z
N MET A 1 -13.11 19.71 -10.07
CA MET A 1 -13.95 18.97 -9.09
C MET A 1 -13.27 17.74 -8.48
N TYR A 2 -12.82 16.74 -9.26
CA TYR A 2 -12.29 15.49 -8.66
C TYR A 2 -11.04 15.70 -7.78
N VAL A 3 -10.09 16.51 -8.27
CA VAL A 3 -8.88 16.92 -7.55
C VAL A 3 -9.21 17.67 -6.25
N ALA A 4 -10.12 18.65 -6.33
CA ALA A 4 -10.66 19.41 -5.20
C ALA A 4 -11.41 18.56 -4.15
N GLY A 5 -11.61 17.27 -4.42
CA GLY A 5 -11.92 16.29 -3.41
C GLY A 5 -13.30 15.67 -3.50
N HIS A 6 -14.13 16.19 -4.40
CA HIS A 6 -15.50 15.74 -4.60
C HIS A 6 -15.62 14.24 -4.87
N THR A 7 -16.69 13.64 -4.34
CA THR A 7 -17.00 12.24 -4.59
C THR A 7 -17.57 12.04 -6.00
N TYR A 8 -17.51 10.81 -6.54
CA TYR A 8 -18.15 10.52 -7.83
C TYR A 8 -19.66 10.82 -7.79
N GLY A 9 -20.31 10.66 -6.63
CA GLY A 9 -21.73 10.97 -6.48
C GLY A 9 -22.01 12.46 -6.63
N GLU A 10 -21.20 13.31 -6.00
CA GLU A 10 -21.30 14.76 -6.13
C GLU A 10 -21.06 15.21 -7.56
N ILE A 11 -19.99 14.71 -8.21
CA ILE A 11 -19.68 15.06 -9.60
C ILE A 11 -20.83 14.66 -10.53
N LEU A 12 -21.38 13.45 -10.37
CA LEU A 12 -22.52 13.01 -11.19
C LEU A 12 -23.77 13.88 -10.96
N ARG A 13 -24.02 14.30 -9.71
CA ARG A 13 -25.13 15.20 -9.39
C ARG A 13 -24.94 16.54 -10.06
N THR A 14 -23.76 17.15 -9.92
CA THR A 14 -23.43 18.42 -10.58
C THR A 14 -23.56 18.32 -12.10
N LEU A 15 -23.07 17.24 -12.72
CA LEU A 15 -23.23 17.03 -14.15
C LEU A 15 -24.71 16.95 -14.57
N LYS A 16 -25.53 16.27 -13.78
CA LYS A 16 -26.97 16.13 -14.02
C LYS A 16 -27.70 17.45 -13.84
N ASP A 17 -27.41 18.19 -12.78
CA ASP A 17 -28.05 19.46 -12.44
C ASP A 17 -27.76 20.54 -13.50
N HIS A 18 -26.57 20.51 -14.11
CA HIS A 18 -26.19 21.36 -15.24
C HIS A 18 -26.69 20.83 -16.59
N GLY A 19 -27.44 19.72 -16.61
CA GLY A 19 -28.02 19.15 -17.83
C GLY A 19 -27.05 18.41 -18.76
N TYR A 20 -25.81 18.14 -18.33
CA TYR A 20 -24.83 17.44 -19.16
C TYR A 20 -25.20 15.96 -19.35
N LYS A 21 -25.19 15.51 -20.61
CA LYS A 21 -25.51 14.12 -21.01
C LYS A 21 -24.35 13.47 -21.76
N THR A 22 -24.33 12.15 -21.75
CA THR A 22 -23.42 11.35 -22.60
C THR A 22 -23.76 11.52 -24.08
N LYS A 23 -22.86 11.07 -24.98
CA LYS A 23 -23.06 11.11 -26.45
C LYS A 23 -24.39 10.48 -26.90
N ILE A 24 -24.85 9.44 -26.20
CA ILE A 24 -26.13 8.74 -26.47
C ILE A 24 -27.31 9.32 -25.66
N ARG A 25 -27.18 10.56 -25.15
CA ARG A 25 -28.20 11.30 -24.38
C ARG A 25 -28.65 10.66 -23.07
N ARG A 26 -27.81 9.79 -22.47
CA ARG A 26 -28.05 9.21 -21.13
C ARG A 26 -27.29 9.97 -20.04
N ASP A 27 -27.71 9.81 -18.79
CA ASP A 27 -26.98 10.30 -17.62
C ASP A 27 -25.60 9.63 -17.51
N PHE A 28 -24.62 10.37 -16.97
CA PHE A 28 -23.30 9.82 -16.69
C PHE A 28 -23.36 8.79 -15.55
N GLY A 29 -22.65 7.69 -15.72
CA GLY A 29 -22.49 6.67 -14.68
C GLY A 29 -21.17 6.80 -13.93
N LYS A 30 -21.05 6.11 -12.79
CA LYS A 30 -19.77 6.03 -12.03
C LYS A 30 -18.64 5.44 -12.87
N ASN A 31 -18.94 4.45 -13.71
CA ASN A 31 -17.97 3.89 -14.65
C ASN A 31 -17.58 4.90 -15.73
N SER A 32 -18.52 5.74 -16.20
CA SER A 32 -18.21 6.81 -17.16
C SER A 32 -17.17 7.78 -16.59
N LEU A 33 -17.36 8.25 -15.35
CA LEU A 33 -16.37 9.11 -14.69
C LEU A 33 -15.03 8.40 -14.49
N TYR A 34 -15.05 7.13 -14.10
CA TYR A 34 -13.82 6.36 -13.92
C TYR A 34 -13.00 6.24 -15.22
N GLU A 35 -13.66 5.95 -16.34
CA GLU A 35 -12.99 5.86 -17.64
C GLU A 35 -12.49 7.23 -18.13
N ILE A 36 -13.29 8.29 -17.94
CA ILE A 36 -12.90 9.66 -18.30
C ILE A 36 -11.65 10.08 -17.54
N LEU A 37 -11.62 9.92 -16.21
CA LEU A 37 -10.50 10.35 -15.38
C LEU A 37 -9.20 9.58 -15.65
N LYS A 38 -9.28 8.37 -16.22
CA LYS A 38 -8.11 7.54 -16.52
C LYS A 38 -7.58 7.74 -17.95
N ASN A 39 -8.34 8.40 -18.82
CA ASN A 39 -8.03 8.46 -20.24
C ASN A 39 -6.86 9.41 -20.56
N GLU A 40 -5.69 8.85 -20.80
CA GLU A 40 -4.45 9.55 -21.18
C GLU A 40 -4.59 10.40 -22.45
N LYS A 41 -5.60 10.13 -23.30
CA LYS A 41 -5.85 10.96 -24.49
C LYS A 41 -6.15 12.42 -24.14
N TYR A 42 -6.66 12.70 -22.94
CA TYR A 42 -6.96 14.07 -22.54
C TYR A 42 -5.71 14.92 -22.27
N THR A 43 -4.53 14.31 -22.15
CA THR A 43 -3.26 15.02 -21.99
C THR A 43 -2.48 15.22 -23.29
N GLY A 44 -3.09 14.93 -24.44
CA GLY A 44 -2.46 15.07 -25.75
C GLY A 44 -1.80 13.80 -26.29
N VAL A 45 -1.79 12.71 -25.51
CA VAL A 45 -1.20 11.43 -25.93
C VAL A 45 -2.12 10.70 -26.90
N TYR A 46 -1.68 10.51 -28.14
CA TYR A 46 -2.36 9.64 -29.08
C TYR A 46 -2.02 8.17 -28.79
N ILE A 47 -3.06 7.33 -28.65
CA ILE A 47 -2.92 5.91 -28.36
C ILE A 47 -3.61 5.08 -29.43
N PHE A 48 -2.86 4.18 -30.06
CA PHE A 48 -3.31 3.26 -31.09
C PHE A 48 -2.94 1.80 -30.75
N ASN A 49 -3.68 0.85 -31.33
CA ASN A 49 -3.48 -0.60 -31.17
C ASN A 49 -3.56 -1.14 -29.73
N LYS A 50 -4.29 -0.46 -28.83
CA LYS A 50 -4.34 -0.83 -27.41
C LYS A 50 -5.05 -2.16 -27.12
N SER A 51 -6.10 -2.50 -27.87
CA SER A 51 -6.98 -3.63 -27.56
C SER A 51 -6.39 -4.98 -27.98
N ALA A 52 -6.49 -5.98 -27.11
CA ALA A 52 -6.03 -7.34 -27.40
C ALA A 52 -6.90 -8.05 -28.45
N SER A 53 -6.32 -9.05 -29.11
CA SER A 53 -7.02 -9.91 -30.07
C SER A 53 -8.09 -10.78 -29.40
N LYS A 54 -8.97 -11.39 -30.22
CA LYS A 54 -9.96 -12.36 -29.73
C LYS A 54 -9.25 -13.54 -29.07
N ASN A 55 -9.86 -14.09 -28.03
CA ASN A 55 -9.37 -15.28 -27.34
C ASN A 55 -9.55 -16.52 -28.25
N ILE A 56 -8.93 -17.65 -27.88
CA ILE A 56 -9.02 -18.93 -28.62
C ILE A 56 -10.48 -19.36 -28.87
N ARG A 57 -11.41 -18.98 -27.97
CA ARG A 57 -12.85 -19.24 -28.10
C ARG A 57 -13.62 -18.23 -28.97
N GLY A 58 -12.93 -17.37 -29.72
CA GLY A 58 -13.53 -16.34 -30.58
C GLY A 58 -14.16 -15.15 -29.84
N THR A 59 -14.13 -15.13 -28.50
CA THR A 59 -14.70 -14.06 -27.69
C THR A 59 -13.72 -12.91 -27.51
N PHE A 60 -14.24 -11.68 -27.52
CA PHE A 60 -13.45 -10.45 -27.36
C PHE A 60 -13.62 -9.89 -25.95
N ASN A 61 -12.52 -9.67 -25.25
CA ASN A 61 -12.54 -8.95 -23.97
C ASN A 61 -12.09 -7.49 -24.17
N ARG A 62 -13.04 -6.55 -24.08
CA ARG A 62 -12.80 -5.10 -24.19
C ARG A 62 -11.87 -4.54 -23.10
N HIS A 63 -11.59 -5.32 -22.05
CA HIS A 63 -10.70 -4.94 -20.95
C HIS A 63 -9.33 -5.61 -21.00
N THR A 64 -9.05 -6.43 -22.02
CA THR A 64 -7.71 -7.00 -22.25
C THR A 64 -6.97 -6.10 -23.23
N TYR A 65 -5.76 -5.69 -22.84
CA TYR A 65 -4.87 -4.88 -23.68
C TYR A 65 -3.70 -5.70 -24.18
N LYS A 66 -3.09 -5.27 -25.29
CA LYS A 66 -1.85 -5.85 -25.79
C LYS A 66 -0.68 -5.51 -24.85
N ASP A 67 0.43 -6.21 -25.03
CA ASP A 67 1.68 -5.85 -24.37
C ASP A 67 2.11 -4.43 -24.76
N GLU A 68 2.78 -3.77 -23.83
CA GLU A 68 3.15 -2.37 -23.94
C GLU A 68 3.96 -2.04 -25.20
N LYS A 69 4.74 -3.03 -25.69
CA LYS A 69 5.57 -2.94 -26.90
C LYS A 69 4.75 -2.87 -28.20
N ASP A 70 3.55 -3.42 -28.20
CA ASP A 70 2.65 -3.45 -29.36
C ASP A 70 1.68 -2.26 -29.38
N ILE A 71 1.64 -1.49 -28.28
CA ILE A 71 0.78 -0.31 -28.13
C ILE A 71 1.56 0.91 -28.60
N ILE A 72 1.05 1.57 -29.64
CA ILE A 72 1.65 2.80 -30.15
C ILE A 72 1.15 3.97 -29.31
N ARG A 73 2.09 4.70 -28.70
CA ARG A 73 1.85 5.95 -27.97
C ARG A 73 2.67 7.06 -28.62
N VAL A 74 2.01 8.13 -29.01
CA VAL A 74 2.65 9.32 -29.59
C VAL A 74 2.29 10.50 -28.68
N GLU A 75 3.29 11.08 -28.05
CA GLU A 75 3.15 12.31 -27.25
C GLU A 75 2.80 13.48 -28.20
N ASP A 76 1.97 14.40 -27.73
CA ASP A 76 1.46 15.54 -28.51
C ASP A 76 0.80 15.18 -29.85
N GLY A 77 0.34 13.92 -30.00
CA GLY A 77 -0.31 13.45 -31.22
C GLY A 77 -1.75 13.94 -31.41
N ILE A 78 -2.36 14.53 -30.37
CA ILE A 78 -3.68 15.17 -30.41
C ILE A 78 -3.70 16.41 -29.50
N PRO A 79 -4.62 17.38 -29.72
CA PRO A 79 -4.77 18.53 -28.83
C PRO A 79 -5.09 18.09 -27.39
N ALA A 80 -4.30 18.58 -26.43
CA ALA A 80 -4.54 18.35 -25.02
C ALA A 80 -5.77 19.13 -24.52
N ILE A 81 -6.59 18.49 -23.69
CA ILE A 81 -7.75 19.11 -23.04
C ILE A 81 -7.42 19.49 -21.59
N VAL A 82 -6.48 18.77 -20.97
CA VAL A 82 -6.00 19.00 -19.60
C VAL A 82 -4.48 18.90 -19.54
N ASP A 83 -3.89 19.63 -18.59
CA ASP A 83 -2.45 19.59 -18.35
C ASP A 83 -2.00 18.24 -17.79
N ASN A 84 -0.78 17.83 -18.14
CA ASN A 84 -0.16 16.61 -17.63
C ASN A 84 -0.07 16.60 -16.09
N GLU A 85 0.24 17.74 -15.47
CA GLU A 85 0.33 17.86 -14.01
C GLU A 85 -1.01 17.57 -13.33
N LEU A 86 -2.09 18.17 -13.84
CA LEU A 86 -3.44 17.96 -13.32
C LEU A 86 -3.87 16.50 -13.48
N PHE A 87 -3.55 15.87 -14.61
CA PHE A 87 -3.85 14.47 -14.84
C PHE A 87 -3.09 13.54 -13.89
N MET A 88 -1.81 13.82 -13.63
CA MET A 88 -1.01 13.05 -12.68
C MET A 88 -1.55 13.16 -11.25
N GLU A 89 -2.04 14.34 -10.85
CA GLU A 89 -2.70 14.51 -9.55
C GLU A 89 -3.99 13.68 -9.43
N VAL A 90 -4.81 13.64 -10.49
CA VAL A 90 -5.99 12.76 -10.58
C VAL A 90 -5.59 11.30 -10.40
N ARG A 91 -4.56 10.83 -11.11
CA ARG A 91 -4.06 9.44 -11.03
C ARG A 91 -3.59 9.10 -9.62
N LYS A 92 -2.76 9.95 -9.01
CA LYS A 92 -2.27 9.78 -7.62
C LYS A 92 -3.44 9.65 -6.63
N ARG A 93 -4.45 10.52 -6.76
CA ARG A 93 -5.65 10.48 -5.91
C ARG A 93 -6.47 9.19 -6.11
N MET A 94 -6.57 8.70 -7.35
CA MET A 94 -7.24 7.42 -7.66
C MET A 94 -6.52 6.23 -7.03
N GLU A 95 -5.19 6.19 -7.09
CA GLU A 95 -4.38 5.12 -6.48
C GLU A 95 -4.50 5.09 -4.96
N VAL A 96 -4.40 6.24 -4.30
CA VAL A 96 -4.59 6.35 -2.84
C VAL A 96 -5.99 5.87 -2.43
N LYS A 97 -7.03 6.25 -3.19
CA LYS A 97 -8.40 5.76 -2.96
C LYS A 97 -8.57 4.26 -3.24
N MET A 98 -7.84 3.69 -4.19
CA MET A 98 -7.87 2.25 -4.46
C MET A 98 -7.26 1.46 -3.28
N ARG A 99 -6.15 1.95 -2.74
CA ARG A 99 -5.50 1.38 -1.54
C ARG A 99 -6.37 1.51 -0.29
N SER A 100 -7.12 2.61 -0.13
CA SER A 100 -7.98 2.85 1.04
C SER A 100 -9.40 2.26 0.95
N ARG A 101 -9.89 1.92 -0.25
CA ARG A 101 -11.23 1.35 -0.49
C ARG A 101 -11.52 0.05 0.25
N ALA A 102 -10.48 -0.73 0.58
CA ALA A 102 -10.61 -1.94 1.39
C ALA A 102 -10.95 -1.63 2.87
N SER A 103 -10.59 -0.45 3.38
CA SER A 103 -10.71 -0.11 4.81
C SER A 103 -11.97 0.66 5.18
N TYR A 104 -12.52 1.51 4.29
CA TYR A 104 -13.49 2.54 4.68
C TYR A 104 -14.97 2.15 4.56
N LYS A 105 -15.29 0.96 4.04
CA LYS A 105 -16.68 0.54 3.74
C LYS A 105 -17.28 -0.46 4.72
N ALA A 106 -16.49 -0.96 5.67
CA ALA A 106 -16.93 -2.00 6.58
C ALA A 106 -17.56 -1.38 7.84
N LYS A 107 -18.86 -1.64 8.09
CA LYS A 107 -19.51 -1.37 9.39
C LYS A 107 -18.83 -2.11 10.54
N ASN A 108 -18.12 -3.19 10.23
CA ASN A 108 -17.33 -3.99 11.15
C ASN A 108 -15.84 -3.83 10.84
N THR A 109 -15.08 -3.22 11.75
CA THR A 109 -13.62 -3.14 11.64
C THR A 109 -13.01 -4.51 11.89
N TYR A 110 -12.36 -5.09 10.88
CA TYR A 110 -11.57 -6.31 11.00
C TYR A 110 -10.11 -5.93 11.28
N MET A 111 -9.57 -6.41 12.40
CA MET A 111 -8.24 -6.03 12.87
C MET A 111 -7.13 -6.72 12.09
N LEU A 112 -7.37 -7.95 11.65
CA LEU A 112 -6.38 -8.80 10.98
C LEU A 112 -6.52 -8.74 9.44
N THR A 113 -7.17 -7.71 8.92
CA THR A 113 -7.36 -7.54 7.46
C THR A 113 -6.01 -7.51 6.75
N GLY A 114 -5.82 -8.40 5.76
CA GLY A 114 -4.60 -8.50 4.96
C GLY A 114 -3.49 -9.36 5.57
N LEU A 115 -3.67 -9.83 6.81
CA LEU A 115 -2.66 -10.62 7.53
C LEU A 115 -2.97 -12.12 7.53
N VAL A 116 -4.25 -12.50 7.59
CA VAL A 116 -4.66 -13.90 7.75
C VAL A 116 -4.61 -14.67 6.42
N ILE A 117 -3.89 -15.80 6.43
CA ILE A 117 -3.74 -16.77 5.34
C ILE A 117 -4.33 -18.11 5.79
N CYS A 118 -5.06 -18.76 4.90
CA CYS A 118 -5.50 -20.15 5.06
C CYS A 118 -4.31 -21.08 4.86
N ALA A 119 -3.95 -21.87 5.87
CA ALA A 119 -2.81 -22.80 5.76
C ALA A 119 -3.12 -24.04 4.92
N GLU A 120 -4.40 -24.36 4.69
CA GLU A 120 -4.80 -25.47 3.80
C GLU A 120 -4.55 -25.17 2.33
N CYS A 121 -4.88 -23.95 1.87
CA CYS A 121 -4.82 -23.61 0.44
C CYS A 121 -3.91 -22.41 0.11
N GLY A 122 -3.23 -21.82 1.09
CA GLY A 122 -2.40 -20.62 0.94
C GLY A 122 -3.17 -19.34 0.60
N GLY A 123 -4.50 -19.39 0.53
CA GLY A 123 -5.34 -18.27 0.12
C GLY A 123 -5.51 -17.23 1.23
N LEU A 124 -5.63 -15.96 0.87
CA LEU A 124 -5.97 -14.89 1.82
C LEU A 124 -7.36 -15.13 2.43
N MET A 125 -7.50 -14.84 3.73
CA MET A 125 -8.81 -14.80 4.39
C MET A 125 -9.38 -13.39 4.37
N THR A 126 -10.71 -13.30 4.26
CA THR A 126 -11.44 -12.02 4.18
C THR A 126 -12.46 -11.92 5.29
N GLY A 127 -12.75 -10.70 5.75
CA GLY A 127 -13.80 -10.44 6.72
C GLY A 127 -15.19 -10.56 6.09
N GLU A 128 -16.08 -11.30 6.73
CA GLU A 128 -17.47 -11.49 6.33
C GLU A 128 -18.41 -11.32 7.52
N THR A 129 -19.42 -10.48 7.35
CA THR A 129 -20.48 -10.33 8.35
C THR A 129 -21.69 -11.15 7.91
N ARG A 130 -22.15 -12.05 8.79
CA ARG A 130 -23.37 -12.83 8.61
C ARG A 130 -24.43 -12.30 9.56
N ARG A 131 -25.65 -12.11 9.07
CA ARG A 131 -26.78 -11.68 9.88
C ARG A 131 -27.66 -12.87 10.20
N TYR A 132 -27.93 -13.09 11.48
CA TYR A 132 -28.91 -14.07 11.92
C TYR A 132 -29.91 -13.39 12.86
N ARG A 133 -31.19 -13.39 12.45
CA ARG A 133 -32.26 -12.61 13.09
C ARG A 133 -31.88 -11.12 13.18
N LYS A 134 -31.87 -10.56 14.39
CA LYS A 134 -31.52 -9.15 14.68
C LYS A 134 -30.04 -8.96 15.06
N LYS A 135 -29.20 -10.01 15.03
CA LYS A 135 -27.77 -9.92 15.41
C LYS A 135 -26.86 -10.12 14.20
N GLU A 136 -25.76 -9.38 14.18
CA GLU A 136 -24.67 -9.52 13.20
C GLU A 136 -23.50 -10.24 13.83
N TYR A 137 -22.89 -11.17 13.08
CA TYR A 137 -21.75 -11.98 13.49
C TYR A 137 -20.62 -11.80 12.49
N GLY A 138 -19.42 -11.45 12.96
CA GLY A 138 -18.23 -11.32 12.12
C GLY A 138 -17.46 -12.64 12.02
N TYR A 139 -16.96 -12.95 10.83
CA TYR A 139 -16.15 -14.12 10.55
C TYR A 139 -14.96 -13.77 9.65
N TYR A 140 -13.86 -14.52 9.77
CA TYR A 140 -12.83 -14.62 8.75
C TYR A 140 -13.11 -15.85 7.89
N VAL A 141 -13.19 -15.67 6.57
CA VAL A 141 -13.51 -16.72 5.60
C VAL A 141 -12.41 -16.85 4.54
N CYS A 142 -12.04 -18.08 4.19
CA CYS A 142 -11.09 -18.35 3.12
C CYS A 142 -11.65 -17.86 1.78
N ASN A 143 -10.89 -17.02 1.07
CA ASN A 143 -11.34 -16.42 -0.19
C ASN A 143 -11.49 -17.46 -1.32
N ASN A 144 -10.65 -18.49 -1.34
CA ASN A 144 -10.77 -19.58 -2.32
C ASN A 144 -12.07 -20.34 -2.05
N GLN A 145 -12.26 -20.86 -0.83
CA GLN A 145 -13.50 -21.57 -0.49
C GLN A 145 -14.76 -20.75 -0.82
N LYS A 146 -14.76 -19.45 -0.52
CA LYS A 146 -15.88 -18.56 -0.83
C LYS A 146 -16.16 -18.39 -2.33
N ARG A 147 -15.12 -18.28 -3.17
CA ARG A 147 -15.26 -17.91 -4.58
C ARG A 147 -15.44 -19.11 -5.50
N ASN A 148 -14.79 -20.23 -5.19
CA ASN A 148 -14.71 -21.38 -6.09
C ASN A 148 -14.92 -22.72 -5.37
N ASN A 149 -15.26 -22.73 -4.08
CA ASN A 149 -15.43 -23.94 -3.26
C ASN A 149 -14.22 -24.91 -3.30
N SER A 150 -13.01 -24.41 -3.53
CA SER A 150 -11.82 -25.25 -3.72
C SER A 150 -11.01 -25.51 -2.43
N CYS A 151 -11.55 -25.25 -1.23
CA CYS A 151 -10.81 -25.39 0.03
C CYS A 151 -11.72 -25.72 1.23
N SER A 152 -11.43 -26.75 2.00
CA SER A 152 -12.27 -27.17 3.14
C SER A 152 -12.28 -26.23 4.35
N CYS A 153 -11.46 -25.18 4.37
CA CYS A 153 -11.27 -24.31 5.53
C CYS A 153 -12.57 -23.63 5.99
N LYS A 154 -12.94 -23.90 7.25
CA LYS A 154 -14.19 -23.41 7.84
C LYS A 154 -14.11 -21.93 8.24
N PRO A 155 -15.22 -21.18 8.17
CA PRO A 155 -15.29 -19.83 8.72
C PRO A 155 -14.92 -19.79 10.21
N VAL A 156 -14.06 -18.85 10.59
CA VAL A 156 -13.66 -18.66 12.00
C VAL A 156 -14.28 -17.38 12.55
N SER A 157 -14.77 -17.45 13.78
CA SER A 157 -15.34 -16.28 14.47
C SER A 157 -14.30 -15.16 14.58
N LYS A 158 -14.69 -13.95 14.17
CA LYS A 158 -13.84 -12.76 14.22
C LYS A 158 -13.31 -12.52 15.63
N ASP A 159 -14.20 -12.48 16.62
CA ASP A 159 -13.82 -12.10 17.99
C ASP A 159 -12.87 -13.15 18.60
N LYS A 160 -13.16 -14.44 18.41
CA LYS A 160 -12.26 -15.52 18.89
C LYS A 160 -10.88 -15.44 18.26
N LEU A 161 -10.79 -15.22 16.95
CA LEU A 161 -9.50 -15.15 16.26
C LEU A 161 -8.72 -13.91 16.69
N GLU A 162 -9.36 -12.74 16.72
CA GLU A 162 -8.74 -11.49 17.14
C GLU A 162 -8.23 -11.57 18.58
N GLU A 163 -9.03 -12.11 19.51
CA GLU A 163 -8.65 -12.31 20.91
C GLU A 163 -7.48 -13.29 21.04
N THR A 164 -7.49 -14.40 20.32
CA THR A 164 -6.40 -15.39 20.34
C THR A 164 -5.09 -14.77 19.85
N VAL A 165 -5.13 -13.96 18.80
CA VAL A 165 -3.95 -13.27 18.28
C VAL A 165 -3.44 -12.23 19.28
N VAL A 166 -4.33 -11.42 19.87
CA VAL A 166 -3.95 -10.45 20.90
C VAL A 166 -3.33 -11.16 22.10
N GLN A 167 -3.91 -12.26 22.59
CA GLN A 167 -3.34 -13.06 23.67
C GLN A 167 -1.92 -13.53 23.34
N ASN A 168 -1.75 -14.18 22.19
CA ASN A 168 -0.45 -14.75 21.82
C ASN A 168 0.62 -13.65 21.69
N ILE A 169 0.25 -12.48 21.18
CA ILE A 169 1.17 -11.34 21.11
C ILE A 169 1.49 -10.82 22.51
N SER A 170 0.50 -10.55 23.35
CA SER A 170 0.70 -10.05 24.72
C SER A 170 1.55 -10.99 25.57
N GLU A 171 1.30 -12.30 25.51
CA GLU A 171 1.97 -13.29 26.36
C GLU A 171 3.36 -13.69 25.85
N LYS A 172 3.54 -13.79 24.52
CA LYS A 172 4.78 -14.34 23.93
C LYS A 172 5.74 -13.26 23.43
N ILE A 173 5.22 -12.14 22.92
CA ILE A 173 6.02 -11.05 22.34
C ILE A 173 6.30 -9.97 23.40
N PHE A 174 5.31 -9.58 24.20
CA PHE A 174 5.44 -8.51 25.20
C PHE A 174 5.84 -8.97 26.61
N ASN A 175 6.32 -10.21 26.76
CA ASN A 175 6.91 -10.67 28.02
C ASN A 175 8.21 -9.90 28.31
N LYS A 176 8.37 -9.36 29.52
CA LYS A 176 9.52 -8.53 29.95
C LYS A 176 10.90 -9.13 29.60
N ARG A 177 11.02 -10.47 29.53
CA ARG A 177 12.27 -11.16 29.13
C ARG A 177 12.55 -11.12 27.61
N ASN A 178 11.52 -11.11 26.77
CA ASN A 178 11.64 -11.19 25.31
C ASN A 178 11.68 -9.82 24.62
N VAL A 179 11.06 -8.80 25.24
CA VAL A 179 10.99 -7.44 24.69
C VAL A 179 12.39 -6.89 24.40
N ARG A 180 13.35 -7.06 25.31
CA ARG A 180 14.73 -6.57 25.09
C ARG A 180 15.41 -7.24 23.91
N SER A 181 15.30 -8.57 23.78
CA SER A 181 15.86 -9.31 22.64
C SER A 181 15.23 -8.85 21.32
N ILE A 182 13.92 -8.62 21.29
CA ILE A 182 13.20 -8.13 20.12
C ILE A 182 13.65 -6.69 19.78
N CYS A 183 13.70 -5.79 20.76
CA CYS A 183 14.14 -4.40 20.58
C CYS A 183 15.61 -4.31 20.12
N THR A 184 16.51 -5.11 20.70
CA THR A 184 17.93 -5.17 20.28
C THR A 184 18.04 -5.61 18.83
N ARG A 185 17.34 -6.69 18.45
CA ARG A 185 17.43 -7.17 17.09
C ARG A 185 16.69 -6.28 16.07
N ILE A 186 15.63 -5.56 16.49
CA ILE A 186 15.02 -4.48 15.69
C ILE A 186 16.07 -3.38 15.45
N HIS A 187 16.75 -2.92 16.49
CA HIS A 187 17.80 -1.90 16.39
C HIS A 187 18.97 -2.34 15.50
N GLU A 188 19.37 -3.62 15.58
CA GLU A 188 20.41 -4.20 14.70
C GLU A 188 19.94 -4.41 13.25
N SER A 189 18.66 -4.76 13.03
CA SER A 189 18.05 -4.89 11.70
C SER A 189 18.12 -3.55 10.96
N TYR A 190 17.76 -2.44 11.62
CA TYR A 190 17.90 -1.09 11.06
C TYR A 190 19.34 -0.73 10.65
N LYS A 191 20.35 -1.23 11.36
CA LYS A 191 21.76 -1.07 10.98
C LYS A 191 22.16 -1.95 9.79
N ARG A 192 21.51 -3.10 9.59
CA ARG A 192 21.83 -4.11 8.55
C ARG A 192 21.09 -3.93 7.23
N SER A 193 19.90 -3.31 7.20
CA SER A 193 19.07 -3.21 5.98
C SER A 193 19.62 -2.35 4.84
N GLY A 194 20.86 -1.84 4.90
CA GLY A 194 21.46 -1.00 3.84
C GLY A 194 20.80 0.38 3.65
N ILE A 195 19.69 0.66 4.35
CA ILE A 195 18.96 1.92 4.28
C ILE A 195 19.87 3.10 4.69
N SER A 196 20.78 2.90 5.67
CA SER A 196 21.76 3.92 6.03
C SER A 196 22.81 4.15 4.93
N SER A 197 23.28 3.10 4.25
CA SER A 197 24.21 3.23 3.13
C SER A 197 23.57 3.85 1.90
N GLU A 198 22.32 3.53 1.60
CA GLU A 198 21.56 4.12 0.49
C GLU A 198 21.25 5.59 0.74
N MET A 199 20.86 5.96 1.97
CA MET A 199 20.67 7.36 2.34
C MET A 199 21.98 8.15 2.29
N ASN A 200 23.07 7.59 2.82
CA ASN A 200 24.40 8.21 2.72
C ASN A 200 24.83 8.40 1.25
N SER A 201 24.55 7.43 0.38
CA SER A 201 24.80 7.54 -1.06
C SER A 201 23.99 8.68 -1.69
N TYR A 202 22.68 8.74 -1.41
CA TYR A 202 21.82 9.81 -1.93
C TYR A 202 22.21 11.20 -1.41
N GLU A 203 22.60 11.32 -0.14
CA GLU A 203 23.13 12.57 0.41
C GLU A 203 24.45 13.00 -0.27
N GLN A 204 25.33 12.04 -0.56
CA GLN A 204 26.60 12.31 -1.23
C GLN A 204 26.38 12.75 -2.68
N GLU A 205 25.45 12.12 -3.39
CA GLU A 205 25.05 12.52 -4.74
C GLU A 205 24.40 13.91 -4.77
N ILE A 206 23.51 14.23 -3.82
CA ILE A 206 22.91 15.56 -3.67
C ILE A 206 23.98 16.63 -3.45
N ARG A 207 24.98 16.35 -2.59
CA ARG A 207 26.15 17.25 -2.40
C ARG A 207 26.93 17.44 -3.70
N GLY A 208 27.11 16.39 -4.49
CA GLY A 208 27.72 16.45 -5.81
C GLY A 208 26.94 17.34 -6.80
N TYR A 209 25.61 17.24 -6.83
CA TYR A 209 24.76 18.10 -7.66
C TYR A 209 24.81 19.56 -7.22
N ASN A 210 24.75 19.84 -5.92
CA ASN A 210 24.87 21.21 -5.39
C ASN A 210 26.20 21.86 -5.79
N THR A 211 27.30 21.09 -5.73
CA THR A 211 28.62 21.56 -6.14
C THR A 211 28.65 21.89 -7.64
N LYS A 212 28.09 21.02 -8.49
CA LYS A 212 28.01 21.25 -9.95
C LYS A 212 27.16 22.48 -10.27
N ILE A 213 26.02 22.65 -9.61
CA ILE A 213 25.13 23.80 -9.79
C ILE A 213 25.84 25.10 -9.36
N ALA A 214 26.50 25.12 -8.20
CA ALA A 214 27.27 26.27 -7.73
C ALA A 214 28.40 26.67 -8.70
N ASN A 215 29.09 25.70 -9.28
CA ASN A 215 30.13 25.96 -10.28
C ASN A 215 29.56 26.53 -11.59
N LEU A 216 28.37 26.10 -12.02
CA LEU A 216 27.71 26.67 -13.19
C LEU A 216 27.25 28.11 -12.94
N TYR A 217 26.75 28.43 -11.74
CA TYR A 217 26.46 29.82 -11.37
C TYR A 217 27.70 30.71 -11.43
N ARG A 218 28.84 30.26 -10.88
CA ARG A 218 30.13 30.97 -11.00
C ARG A 218 30.60 31.11 -12.46
N ALA A 219 30.30 30.15 -13.32
CA ALA A 219 30.64 30.25 -14.74
C ALA A 219 29.81 31.34 -15.46
N ILE A 220 28.53 31.49 -15.10
CA ILE A 220 27.68 32.60 -15.60
C ILE A 220 28.26 33.95 -15.13
N GLU A 221 28.65 34.05 -13.86
CA GLU A 221 29.27 35.27 -13.30
C GLU A 221 30.55 35.67 -14.05
N ASN A 222 31.28 34.69 -14.62
CA ASN A 222 32.51 34.90 -15.40
C ASN A 222 32.27 35.07 -16.92
N GLY A 223 31.03 35.26 -17.37
CA GLY A 223 30.70 35.62 -18.75
C GLY A 223 30.41 34.45 -19.71
N LEU A 224 30.16 33.24 -19.21
CA LEU A 224 29.73 32.12 -20.04
C LEU A 224 28.29 32.32 -20.57
N ASN A 225 27.97 31.73 -21.73
CA ASN A 225 26.63 31.85 -22.34
C ASN A 225 25.51 31.48 -21.35
N PRO A 226 24.63 32.43 -20.98
CA PRO A 226 23.58 32.20 -19.99
C PRO A 226 22.55 31.14 -20.42
N GLU A 227 22.27 30.99 -21.72
CA GLU A 227 21.15 30.17 -22.18
C GLU A 227 21.43 28.66 -22.05
N GLU A 228 22.60 28.21 -22.49
CA GLU A 228 23.02 26.81 -22.36
C GLU A 228 23.29 26.44 -20.89
N THR A 229 23.84 27.38 -20.13
CA THR A 229 24.15 27.18 -18.71
C THR A 229 22.87 27.05 -17.88
N THR A 230 21.85 27.85 -18.17
CA THR A 230 20.54 27.77 -17.51
C THR A 230 19.84 26.43 -17.81
N LYS A 231 19.90 25.94 -19.06
CA LYS A 231 19.38 24.61 -19.43
C LYS A 231 20.06 23.50 -18.63
N ARG A 232 21.39 23.58 -18.44
CA ARG A 232 22.15 22.60 -17.67
C ARG A 232 21.85 22.66 -16.18
N ILE A 233 21.72 23.85 -15.60
CA ILE A 233 21.30 24.05 -14.20
C ILE A 233 19.94 23.42 -13.94
N ASN A 234 18.95 23.68 -14.80
CA ASN A 234 17.60 23.11 -14.67
C ASN A 234 17.60 21.58 -14.70
N MET A 235 18.43 20.98 -15.57
CA MET A 235 18.58 19.52 -15.64
C MET A 235 19.17 18.94 -14.34
N LEU A 236 20.24 19.53 -13.81
CA LEU A 236 20.87 19.08 -12.56
C LEU A 236 19.94 19.27 -11.36
N THR A 237 19.19 20.38 -11.30
CA THR A 237 18.19 20.62 -10.26
C THR A 237 17.07 19.58 -10.31
N LYS A 238 16.60 19.20 -11.49
CA LYS A 238 15.61 18.13 -11.65
C LYS A 238 16.12 16.78 -11.14
N GLN A 239 17.38 16.44 -11.44
CA GLN A 239 18.02 15.22 -10.94
C GLN A 239 18.19 15.25 -9.41
N LYS A 240 18.61 16.38 -8.85
CA LYS A 240 18.72 16.60 -7.40
C LYS A 240 17.38 16.40 -6.70
N ASN A 241 16.31 17.01 -7.20
CA ASN A 241 14.98 16.96 -6.58
C ASN A 241 14.40 15.53 -6.53
N VAL A 242 14.75 14.68 -7.51
CA VAL A 242 14.37 13.25 -7.50
C VAL A 242 15.05 12.51 -6.35
N LEU A 243 16.33 12.79 -6.08
CA LEU A 243 17.05 12.18 -4.97
C LEU A 243 16.57 12.73 -3.61
N GLU A 244 16.28 14.02 -3.52
CA GLU A 244 15.70 14.63 -2.33
C GLU A 244 14.32 14.02 -2.01
N PHE A 245 13.50 13.74 -3.02
CA PHE A 245 12.21 13.06 -2.83
C PHE A 245 12.39 11.63 -2.32
N LYS A 246 13.36 10.87 -2.86
CA LYS A 246 13.70 9.52 -2.36
C LYS A 246 14.19 9.56 -0.90
N LEU A 247 14.98 10.57 -0.53
CA LEU A 247 15.44 10.77 0.84
C LEU A 247 14.28 11.09 1.79
N ILE A 248 13.33 11.93 1.36
CA ILE A 248 12.10 12.24 2.12
C ILE A 248 11.21 11.00 2.26
N GLU A 249 11.07 10.20 1.20
CA GLU A 249 10.32 8.95 1.22
C GLU A 249 10.92 7.96 2.24
N LEU A 250 12.25 7.81 2.25
CA LEU A 250 12.96 7.00 3.23
C LEU A 250 12.85 7.55 4.67
N ASN A 251 12.86 8.87 4.85
CA ASN A 251 12.68 9.55 6.14
C ASN A 251 11.22 9.54 6.64
N SER A 252 10.24 9.33 5.76
CA SER A 252 8.81 9.32 6.09
C SER A 252 8.33 7.99 6.68
N ILE A 253 9.19 6.96 6.64
CA ILE A 253 9.02 5.75 7.43
C ILE A 253 9.29 6.16 8.89
N PRO A 254 8.32 6.04 9.82
CA PRO A 254 8.50 6.51 11.19
C PRO A 254 9.64 5.73 11.86
N GLU A 255 10.74 6.42 12.13
CA GLU A 255 11.96 5.77 12.57
C GLU A 255 12.10 5.70 14.09
N PRO A 256 12.45 4.53 14.64
CA PRO A 256 13.10 4.40 15.94
C PRO A 256 14.60 4.76 15.90
N ARG A 257 15.09 5.50 14.88
CA ARG A 257 16.55 5.68 14.61
C ARG A 257 17.35 6.35 15.72
N ASN A 258 16.73 7.19 16.55
CA ASN A 258 17.43 7.85 17.66
C ASN A 258 17.19 7.19 19.01
N LYS A 259 16.44 6.09 19.05
CA LYS A 259 16.10 5.45 20.32
C LYS A 259 17.10 4.36 20.66
N THR A 260 17.62 4.44 21.88
CA THR A 260 18.42 3.35 22.45
C THR A 260 17.55 2.10 22.60
N VAL A 261 18.19 0.93 22.70
CA VAL A 261 17.48 -0.33 22.98
C VAL A 261 16.64 -0.18 24.26
N ASP A 262 17.14 0.55 25.25
CA ASP A 262 16.45 0.74 26.53
C ASP A 262 15.22 1.68 26.40
N GLU A 263 15.29 2.74 25.58
CA GLU A 263 14.12 3.57 25.25
C GLU A 263 13.05 2.80 24.46
N LEU A 264 13.48 1.91 23.56
CA LEU A 264 12.56 1.02 22.84
C LEU A 264 11.90 0.02 23.80
N VAL A 265 12.66 -0.52 24.75
CA VAL A 265 12.13 -1.42 25.77
C VAL A 265 11.13 -0.70 26.66
N GLU A 266 11.39 0.55 27.06
CA GLU A 266 10.49 1.34 27.90
C GLU A 266 9.19 1.72 27.16
N GLU A 267 9.30 2.07 25.87
CA GLU A 267 8.16 2.36 25.01
C GLU A 267 7.32 1.11 24.68
N PHE A 268 7.96 -0.05 24.48
CA PHE A 268 7.26 -1.32 24.27
C PHE A 268 6.66 -1.87 25.57
N SER A 269 7.33 -1.68 26.71
CA SER A 269 6.85 -2.11 28.02
C SER A 269 5.68 -1.26 28.52
N SER A 270 5.68 0.05 28.24
CA SER A 270 4.53 0.94 28.52
C SER A 270 3.33 0.66 27.60
N ARG A 271 3.55 -0.01 26.46
CA ARG A 271 2.51 -0.49 25.52
C ARG A 271 2.19 -1.98 25.66
N ALA A 272 2.79 -2.67 26.63
CA ALA A 272 2.66 -4.11 26.80
C ALA A 272 1.23 -4.57 27.11
N ASP A 273 0.36 -3.66 27.56
CA ASP A 273 -1.06 -3.93 27.71
C ASP A 273 -1.83 -3.62 26.42
N LEU A 274 -1.55 -4.39 25.36
CA LEU A 274 -2.31 -4.36 24.10
C LEU A 274 -3.83 -4.44 24.33
N ARG A 275 -4.28 -5.10 25.41
CA ARG A 275 -5.70 -5.22 25.76
C ARG A 275 -6.31 -3.90 26.22
N SER A 276 -5.51 -2.99 26.78
CA SER A 276 -5.96 -1.66 27.22
C SER A 276 -6.20 -0.67 26.06
N LEU A 277 -5.69 -0.97 24.86
CA LEU A 277 -5.82 -0.09 23.69
C LEU A 277 -7.16 -0.26 22.98
N SER A 278 -7.64 0.82 22.35
CA SER A 278 -8.80 0.74 21.44
C SER A 278 -8.54 -0.26 20.30
N LYS A 279 -9.60 -0.84 19.71
CA LYS A 279 -9.47 -1.78 18.57
C LYS A 279 -8.68 -1.21 17.39
N ASN A 280 -8.74 0.10 17.17
CA ASN A 280 -7.94 0.78 16.15
C ASN A 280 -6.45 0.89 16.55
N GLY A 281 -6.15 1.11 17.84
CA GLY A 281 -4.79 1.10 18.36
C GLY A 281 -4.17 -0.29 18.28
N GLN A 282 -4.91 -1.32 18.72
CA GLN A 282 -4.51 -2.72 18.58
C GLN A 282 -4.23 -3.10 17.12
N LYS A 283 -5.10 -2.69 16.19
CA LYS A 283 -4.92 -2.91 14.75
C LYS A 283 -3.59 -2.36 14.23
N LYS A 284 -3.26 -1.11 14.57
CA LYS A 284 -2.02 -0.47 14.11
C LYS A 284 -0.79 -1.24 14.58
N ILE A 285 -0.75 -1.62 15.85
CA ILE A 285 0.38 -2.35 16.43
C ILE A 285 0.52 -3.74 15.80
N ILE A 286 -0.58 -4.49 15.67
CA ILE A 286 -0.53 -5.82 15.04
C ILE A 286 -0.04 -5.74 13.59
N GLN A 287 -0.49 -4.75 12.82
CA GLN A 287 -0.05 -4.58 11.43
C GLN A 287 1.43 -4.20 11.29
N GLN A 288 2.05 -3.65 12.34
CA GLN A 288 3.49 -3.36 12.35
C GLN A 288 4.33 -4.58 12.73
N ILE A 289 3.86 -5.39 13.67
CA ILE A 289 4.63 -6.53 14.22
C ILE A 289 4.40 -7.80 13.40
N VAL A 290 3.15 -8.09 13.05
CA VAL A 290 2.75 -9.33 12.41
C VAL A 290 2.72 -9.15 10.91
N GLU A 291 3.47 -9.98 10.20
CA GLU A 291 3.47 -10.00 8.73
C GLU A 291 2.33 -10.86 8.20
N LYS A 292 2.22 -12.10 8.68
CA LYS A 292 1.21 -13.07 8.26
C LYS A 292 0.72 -13.93 9.42
N ILE A 293 -0.51 -14.40 9.33
CA ILE A 293 -1.14 -15.31 10.30
C ILE A 293 -1.67 -16.51 9.53
N PHE A 294 -1.03 -17.66 9.66
CA PHE A 294 -1.49 -18.90 9.02
C PHE A 294 -2.49 -19.61 9.93
N LEU A 295 -3.68 -19.89 9.39
CA LEU A 295 -4.75 -20.60 10.07
C LEU A 295 -4.83 -22.04 9.53
N TYR A 296 -4.50 -23.02 10.37
CA TYR A 296 -4.53 -24.45 10.01
C TYR A 296 -5.88 -25.10 10.28
N ASP A 297 -6.53 -24.70 11.37
CA ASP A 297 -7.90 -25.07 11.71
C ASP A 297 -8.45 -23.94 12.61
N SER A 298 -9.75 -23.93 12.87
CA SER A 298 -10.49 -23.02 13.76
C SER A 298 -9.86 -22.78 15.14
N LYS A 299 -8.87 -23.59 15.55
CA LYS A 299 -8.16 -23.51 16.83
C LYS A 299 -6.63 -23.36 16.72
N LYS A 300 -6.01 -23.56 15.55
CA LYS A 300 -4.54 -23.55 15.40
C LYS A 300 -4.11 -22.41 14.48
N ILE A 301 -3.34 -21.47 15.03
CA ILE A 301 -2.73 -20.35 14.30
C ILE A 301 -1.21 -20.39 14.40
N ARG A 302 -0.53 -20.02 13.32
CA ARG A 302 0.91 -19.72 13.30
C ARG A 302 1.09 -18.26 12.92
N LEU A 303 1.79 -17.51 13.75
CA LEU A 303 2.13 -16.12 13.51
C LEU A 303 3.49 -16.05 12.82
N ILE A 304 3.56 -15.37 11.69
CA ILE A 304 4.81 -14.93 11.08
C ILE A 304 4.94 -13.45 11.38
N ILE A 305 6.01 -13.12 12.08
CA ILE A 305 6.43 -11.76 12.41
C ILE A 305 7.29 -11.29 11.23
N ASN A 306 7.15 -10.02 10.86
CA ASN A 306 7.85 -9.45 9.71
C ASN A 306 9.38 -9.62 9.83
N PRO A 307 10.11 -10.12 8.81
CA PRO A 307 11.55 -10.32 8.78
C PRO A 307 12.39 -9.04 8.53
N ASN A 308 11.76 -7.86 8.41
CA ASN A 308 12.41 -6.58 8.78
C ASN A 308 12.28 -6.26 10.28
N GLY A 309 11.41 -6.98 10.98
CA GLY A 309 11.63 -7.38 12.36
C GLY A 309 12.58 -8.61 12.40
N PRO A 310 13.11 -8.96 13.57
CA PRO A 310 14.33 -9.72 13.62
C PRO A 310 14.09 -11.21 13.41
N ASN A 311 14.61 -11.74 12.30
CA ASN A 311 14.55 -13.15 11.91
C ASN A 311 14.52 -14.13 13.09
N ALA A 312 13.53 -15.01 13.09
CA ALA A 312 13.65 -16.32 13.72
C ALA A 312 12.70 -17.31 13.04
N ASP A 313 13.30 -18.36 12.47
CA ASP A 313 12.61 -19.62 12.28
C ASP A 313 12.13 -20.21 13.62
N PHE A 314 11.11 -21.07 13.49
CA PHE A 314 10.49 -22.01 14.44
C PHE A 314 9.53 -21.52 15.53
N TRP A 315 8.29 -22.06 15.50
CA TRP A 315 7.83 -23.19 16.34
C TRP A 315 6.80 -24.05 15.56
N ASP A 316 7.05 -25.36 15.52
CA ASP A 316 6.08 -26.42 15.21
C ASP A 316 5.21 -26.67 16.45
N THR A 317 3.93 -26.99 16.29
CA THR A 317 3.03 -27.31 17.41
C THR A 317 2.92 -28.80 17.70
N ASN A 318 3.72 -29.67 17.06
CA ASN A 318 3.65 -31.11 17.33
C ASN A 318 5.04 -31.67 17.67
N GLY A 319 5.31 -31.76 18.97
CA GLY A 319 6.47 -32.43 19.54
C GLY A 319 6.24 -32.66 21.02
N GLY A 320 5.18 -33.39 21.34
CA GLY A 320 4.77 -33.71 22.69
C GLY A 320 3.75 -34.83 22.63
N GLU A 321 4.24 -36.05 22.46
CA GLU A 321 3.51 -37.23 22.90
C GLU A 321 3.16 -37.02 24.38
N GLY A 322 1.86 -37.02 24.66
CA GLY A 322 1.30 -36.82 25.99
C GLY A 322 -0.16 -37.24 25.88
N GLY A 323 -0.37 -38.54 25.97
CA GLY A 323 -1.67 -39.17 25.84
C GLY A 323 -2.68 -38.67 26.86
N ILE A 324 -3.94 -38.77 26.46
CA ILE A 324 -4.97 -39.44 27.25
C ILE A 324 -5.45 -40.60 26.41
#